data_AF-A0A7E4UQB5-F1
#
_entry.id   AF-A0A7E4UQB5-F1
#
_cell.length_a   1.000
_cell.length_b   1.000
_cell.length_c   1.000
_cell.angle_alpha   90.00
_cell.angle_beta   90.00
_cell.angle_gamma   90.00
#
_symmetry.space_group_name_H-M   'P 1'
#
loop_
_entity.id
_entity.type
_entity.pdbx_description
1 polymer ?
#
loop_
_entity_poly.entity_id
_entity_poly.type
_entity_poly.pdbx_seq_one_letter_code
_entity_poly.pdbx_strand_id
1 'polypeptide(L)'
;MADTTTTASSMEVDEVQTDPLAGVESRVPQPSDRVHKDECTYCFDNAYSEGGILISLNSFFAVCPTHIEWFRNFEENTGFVRFRKVRNPPRQESDEPSTKIQKLSINVAPEDTIDKYTVVVYPNLENDIAIETLPPHICESASAIIASSMSTASLDATWDGEQRQVSENAKNLVQNPSPIQLPHYGWKCAEPGCDLKENLWLNLTDGAIRCGRMQVTNAGDTLPGKGHAREYYSKTGYPIAVKLGTIANNDADIYDYKMDDACIDPKLAQHLAHFGIDIDTLEKTEKSTLEMELDLNQKWEWSRCCEDGVSLESVYGPGFTGIINIGSSCYINSVLQILSLTKDFVQTYGEKAEDILRGLSPAEVNDSFNAQMAKVVAAMQSGRYSVEGRERNGFEPKQFRKVVGQGHSEFSTGRQQDAEEYMRHLFSKFDQYAPADSPNPVDAFRFKFENRLQDNTKAVTSGAWTEPSDAEPF
;
A
#
# COMPACT_ATOMS: atom_id res chain seq x y z
N MET A 1 -2.50 38.65 -77.46
CA MET A 1 -3.93 38.83 -77.10
C MET A 1 -4.67 37.60 -77.62
N ALA A 2 -5.25 36.72 -76.83
CA ALA A 2 -5.44 36.68 -75.38
C ALA A 2 -5.52 35.20 -74.94
N ASP A 3 -5.20 35.00 -73.66
CA ASP A 3 -5.05 33.75 -72.93
C ASP A 3 -6.19 32.75 -73.07
N THR A 4 -5.83 31.47 -73.15
CA THR A 4 -6.71 30.36 -72.77
C THR A 4 -6.12 29.71 -71.53
N THR A 5 -6.54 30.22 -70.38
CA THR A 5 -6.21 29.72 -69.06
C THR A 5 -6.79 28.32 -68.90
N THR A 6 -5.91 27.32 -68.81
CA THR A 6 -6.28 25.95 -68.44
C THR A 6 -6.38 25.93 -66.91
N THR A 7 -7.60 25.94 -66.38
CA THR A 7 -7.85 25.70 -64.95
C THR A 7 -7.68 24.21 -64.68
N ALA A 8 -6.51 23.84 -64.16
CA ALA A 8 -6.32 22.58 -63.47
C ALA A 8 -7.19 22.60 -62.20
N SER A 9 -8.26 21.81 -62.20
CA SER A 9 -9.01 21.49 -60.99
C SER A 9 -8.09 20.66 -60.11
N SER A 10 -7.48 21.28 -59.10
CA SER A 10 -6.92 20.57 -57.96
C SER A 10 -8.07 19.80 -57.30
N MET A 11 -8.10 18.48 -57.51
CA MET A 11 -8.86 17.60 -56.63
C MET A 11 -8.16 17.66 -55.28
N GLU A 12 -8.68 18.49 -54.39
CA GLU A 12 -8.45 18.33 -52.96
C GLU A 12 -8.94 16.92 -52.63
N VAL A 13 -8.00 16.05 -52.29
CA VAL A 13 -8.31 14.77 -51.67
C VAL A 13 -8.77 15.16 -50.29
N ASP A 14 -10.09 15.22 -50.09
CA ASP A 14 -10.68 15.30 -48.75
C ASP A 14 -10.11 14.14 -47.93
N GLU A 15 -9.14 14.44 -47.07
CA GLU A 15 -8.84 13.58 -45.92
C GLU A 15 -10.15 13.48 -45.14
N VAL A 16 -10.82 12.34 -45.28
CA VAL A 16 -11.95 12.01 -44.42
C VAL A 16 -11.41 12.05 -42.99
N GLN A 17 -11.68 13.14 -42.27
CA GLN A 17 -11.53 13.22 -40.83
C GLN A 17 -12.48 12.19 -40.22
N THR A 18 -12.02 10.95 -40.15
CA THR A 18 -12.65 9.92 -39.33
C THR A 18 -12.62 10.43 -37.91
N ASP A 19 -13.80 10.61 -37.30
CA ASP A 19 -13.92 10.98 -35.90
C ASP A 19 -13.03 10.04 -35.07
N PRO A 20 -12.00 10.55 -34.36
CA PRO A 20 -11.06 9.71 -33.62
C PRO A 20 -11.75 8.93 -32.50
N LEU A 21 -12.97 9.30 -32.12
CA LEU A 21 -13.78 8.62 -31.10
C LEU A 21 -14.76 7.60 -31.70
N ALA A 22 -14.80 7.45 -33.04
CA ALA A 22 -15.63 6.47 -33.71
C ALA A 22 -15.24 5.04 -33.30
N GLY A 23 -16.18 4.31 -32.68
CA GLY A 23 -15.97 2.93 -32.24
C GLY A 23 -15.35 2.77 -30.85
N VAL A 24 -15.16 3.86 -30.10
CA VAL A 24 -14.81 3.78 -28.67
C VAL A 24 -16.03 3.29 -27.89
N GLU A 25 -15.87 2.19 -27.16
CA GLU A 25 -16.87 1.70 -26.22
C GLU A 25 -16.61 2.32 -24.84
N SER A 26 -17.64 2.88 -24.21
CA SER A 26 -17.55 3.37 -22.85
C SER A 26 -18.65 2.80 -21.97
N ARG A 27 -18.28 2.51 -20.72
CA ARG A 27 -19.18 2.02 -19.67
C ARG A 27 -19.02 2.90 -18.45
N VAL A 28 -20.12 3.28 -17.81
CA VAL A 28 -20.06 4.02 -16.55
C VAL A 28 -19.82 3.04 -15.40
N PRO A 29 -18.75 3.20 -14.60
CA PRO A 29 -18.50 2.35 -13.43
C PRO A 29 -19.70 2.27 -12.50
N GLN A 30 -20.08 1.05 -12.14
CA GLN A 30 -21.11 0.76 -11.14
C GLN A 30 -20.46 0.54 -9.76
N PRO A 31 -21.21 0.61 -8.65
CA PRO A 31 -20.66 0.40 -7.30
C PRO A 31 -19.96 -0.95 -7.08
N SER A 32 -20.28 -1.97 -7.86
CA SER A 32 -19.63 -3.29 -7.82
C SER A 32 -18.35 -3.37 -8.66
N ASP A 33 -18.15 -2.43 -9.59
CA ASP A 33 -16.99 -2.43 -10.48
C ASP A 33 -15.73 -2.00 -9.75
N ARG A 34 -14.59 -2.53 -10.22
CA ARG A 34 -13.30 -2.12 -9.72
C ARG A 34 -12.56 -1.25 -10.73
N VAL A 35 -12.28 0.00 -10.37
CA VAL A 35 -11.46 0.93 -11.15
C VAL A 35 -10.02 0.87 -10.66
N HIS A 36 -9.15 0.31 -11.48
CA HIS A 36 -7.74 0.15 -11.19
C HIS A 36 -6.98 1.40 -11.63
N LYS A 37 -6.69 2.32 -10.71
CA LYS A 37 -6.02 3.61 -11.03
C LYS A 37 -4.65 3.80 -10.34
N ASP A 38 -4.16 2.77 -9.67
CA ASP A 38 -2.95 2.87 -8.87
C ASP A 38 -1.69 2.64 -9.71
N GLU A 39 -1.73 1.60 -10.53
CA GLU A 39 -0.60 1.13 -11.31
C GLU A 39 -1.05 0.34 -12.54
N CYS A 40 -0.13 0.14 -13.47
CA CYS A 40 -0.30 -0.76 -14.59
C CYS A 40 -0.52 -2.20 -14.09
N THR A 41 -1.38 -2.93 -14.79
CA THR A 41 -1.64 -4.35 -14.50
C THR A 41 -0.36 -5.20 -14.64
N TYR A 42 0.47 -4.94 -15.65
CA TYR A 42 1.64 -5.77 -16.01
C TYR A 42 2.99 -5.28 -15.44
N CYS A 43 3.09 -4.05 -14.92
CA CYS A 43 4.30 -3.51 -14.26
C CYS A 43 3.94 -2.47 -13.18
N PHE A 44 4.92 -1.92 -12.46
CA PHE A 44 4.66 -0.94 -11.40
C PHE A 44 4.67 0.52 -11.92
N ASP A 45 4.46 0.73 -13.22
CA ASP A 45 4.26 2.09 -13.73
C ASP A 45 2.94 2.66 -13.19
N ASN A 46 2.96 3.91 -12.76
CA ASN A 46 1.83 4.58 -12.14
C ASN A 46 1.64 5.99 -12.73
N ALA A 47 0.76 6.80 -12.14
CA ALA A 47 0.49 8.16 -12.62
C ALA A 47 1.73 9.10 -12.63
N TYR A 48 2.80 8.76 -11.89
CA TYR A 48 4.07 9.49 -11.89
C TYR A 48 5.06 8.98 -12.94
N SER A 49 4.81 7.83 -13.55
CA SER A 49 5.66 7.31 -14.64
C SER A 49 5.52 8.17 -15.89
N GLU A 50 6.55 8.14 -16.73
CA GLU A 50 6.53 8.78 -18.04
C GLU A 50 5.36 8.23 -18.87
N GLY A 51 4.55 9.13 -19.43
CA GLY A 51 3.31 8.75 -20.12
C GLY A 51 2.11 8.46 -19.20
N GLY A 52 2.32 8.24 -17.90
CA GLY A 52 1.27 7.90 -16.93
C GLY A 52 0.66 6.51 -17.17
N ILE A 53 -0.58 6.33 -16.70
CA ILE A 53 -1.35 5.11 -16.91
C ILE A 53 -2.60 5.38 -17.75
N LEU A 54 -3.03 4.36 -18.48
CA LEU A 54 -4.19 4.34 -19.36
C LEU A 54 -5.24 3.42 -18.76
N ILE A 55 -6.36 3.98 -18.34
CA ILE A 55 -7.47 3.26 -17.73
C ILE A 55 -8.51 3.01 -18.83
N SER A 56 -8.86 1.75 -19.09
CA SER A 56 -9.89 1.44 -20.11
C SER A 56 -11.21 2.08 -19.75
N LEU A 57 -11.86 2.71 -20.74
CA LEU A 57 -13.22 3.27 -20.61
C LEU A 57 -14.31 2.18 -20.46
N ASN A 58 -13.98 0.90 -20.63
CA ASN A 58 -14.94 -0.21 -20.58
C ASN A 58 -14.67 -1.19 -19.43
N SER A 59 -13.44 -1.70 -19.32
CA SER A 59 -13.07 -2.70 -18.30
C SER A 59 -12.50 -2.09 -17.00
N PHE A 60 -12.10 -0.82 -17.04
CA PHE A 60 -11.52 -0.06 -15.92
C PHE A 60 -10.18 -0.60 -15.37
N PHE A 61 -9.52 -1.50 -16.10
CA PHE A 61 -8.14 -1.87 -15.83
C PHE A 61 -7.18 -0.78 -16.32
N ALA A 62 -6.08 -0.60 -15.58
CA ALA A 62 -4.99 0.29 -15.97
C ALA A 62 -3.85 -0.45 -16.66
N VAL A 63 -3.30 0.17 -17.70
CA VAL A 63 -2.13 -0.28 -18.43
C VAL A 63 -1.21 0.91 -18.73
N CYS A 64 0.10 0.75 -18.67
CA CYS A 64 1.03 1.79 -19.12
C CYS A 64 1.13 1.76 -20.66
N PRO A 65 1.60 2.85 -21.30
CA PRO A 65 1.73 2.90 -22.76
C PRO A 65 2.55 1.77 -23.38
N THR A 66 3.54 1.23 -22.66
CA THR A 66 4.41 0.14 -23.15
C THR A 66 3.74 -1.23 -23.15
N HIS A 67 2.72 -1.47 -22.31
CA HIS A 67 2.01 -2.75 -22.24
C HIS A 67 0.64 -2.73 -22.93
N ILE A 68 0.30 -1.65 -23.64
CA ILE A 68 -1.01 -1.52 -24.29
C ILE A 68 -1.24 -2.63 -25.33
N GLU A 69 -0.22 -3.04 -26.08
CA GLU A 69 -0.34 -4.12 -27.05
C GLU A 69 -0.67 -5.47 -26.40
N TRP A 70 -0.18 -5.72 -25.19
CA TRP A 70 -0.50 -6.95 -24.46
C TRP A 70 -1.95 -6.93 -24.01
N PHE A 71 -2.39 -5.80 -23.46
CA PHE A 71 -3.76 -5.57 -23.04
C PHE A 71 -4.76 -5.73 -24.19
N ARG A 72 -4.42 -5.20 -25.37
CA ARG A 72 -5.22 -5.26 -26.60
C ARG A 72 -5.48 -6.67 -27.13
N ASN A 73 -4.69 -7.67 -26.72
CA ASN A 73 -4.99 -9.07 -27.07
C ASN A 73 -6.24 -9.60 -26.34
N PHE A 74 -6.66 -8.94 -25.26
CA PHE A 74 -7.81 -9.35 -24.45
C PHE A 74 -8.99 -8.37 -24.54
N GLU A 75 -8.73 -7.12 -24.92
CA GLU A 75 -9.76 -6.08 -25.02
C GLU A 75 -9.68 -5.31 -26.34
N GLU A 76 -10.79 -5.33 -27.09
CA GLU A 76 -10.93 -4.66 -28.38
C GLU A 76 -11.21 -3.15 -28.25
N ASN A 77 -11.53 -2.65 -27.06
CA ASN A 77 -11.82 -1.24 -26.83
C ASN A 77 -10.58 -0.36 -26.98
N THR A 78 -10.70 0.69 -27.79
CA THR A 78 -9.59 1.59 -28.18
C THR A 78 -9.48 2.83 -27.30
N GLY A 79 -10.51 3.15 -26.50
CA GLY A 79 -10.55 4.37 -25.71
C GLY A 79 -10.08 4.20 -24.27
N PHE A 80 -9.23 5.13 -23.82
CA PHE A 80 -8.65 5.11 -22.48
C PHE A 80 -8.69 6.50 -21.83
N VAL A 81 -8.94 6.53 -20.53
CA VAL A 81 -8.65 7.70 -19.69
C VAL A 81 -7.18 7.63 -19.30
N ARG A 82 -6.40 8.61 -19.75
CA ARG A 82 -5.02 8.78 -19.33
C ARG A 82 -4.95 9.56 -18.03
N PHE A 83 -4.29 8.99 -17.03
CA PHE A 83 -4.01 9.63 -15.75
C PHE A 83 -2.51 9.88 -15.58
N ARG A 84 -2.15 11.16 -15.39
CA ARG A 84 -0.78 11.61 -15.07
C ARG A 84 -0.80 12.54 -13.86
N LYS A 85 0.24 12.50 -13.04
CA LYS A 85 0.52 13.50 -12.01
C LYS A 85 1.66 14.38 -12.48
N VAL A 86 1.39 15.67 -12.66
CA VAL A 86 2.34 16.65 -13.21
C VAL A 86 2.65 17.69 -12.15
N ARG A 87 3.90 18.16 -12.08
CA ARG A 87 4.26 19.25 -11.20
C ARG A 87 3.61 20.56 -11.60
N ASN A 88 3.21 21.32 -10.59
CA ASN A 88 2.78 22.70 -10.75
C ASN A 88 3.98 23.52 -11.28
N PRO A 89 3.78 24.42 -12.24
CA PRO A 89 4.78 25.44 -12.51
C PRO A 89 5.00 26.25 -11.21
N PRO A 90 6.24 26.70 -10.91
CA PRO A 90 6.53 27.38 -9.65
C PRO A 90 5.61 28.59 -9.47
N ARG A 91 4.78 28.57 -8.42
CA ARG A 91 3.97 29.73 -8.02
C ARG A 91 4.91 30.83 -7.53
N GLN A 92 4.74 32.05 -8.05
CA GLN A 92 5.28 33.24 -7.38
C GLN A 92 4.67 33.28 -5.97
N GLU A 93 5.53 33.31 -4.95
CA GLU A 93 5.16 33.27 -3.54
C GLU A 93 4.11 34.36 -3.22
N SER A 94 2.95 33.94 -2.73
CA SER A 94 2.00 34.79 -2.03
C SER A 94 1.83 34.26 -0.61
N ASP A 95 2.13 35.11 0.37
CA ASP A 95 2.12 34.84 1.81
C ASP A 95 0.71 34.54 2.38
N GLU A 96 0.12 33.38 2.08
CA GLU A 96 -1.05 32.87 2.81
C GLU A 96 -0.90 31.37 3.15
N PRO A 97 -0.94 30.99 4.44
CA PRO A 97 -0.83 29.59 4.85
C PRO A 97 -2.15 28.85 4.58
N SER A 98 -2.20 27.98 3.56
CA SER A 98 -3.41 27.20 3.27
C SER A 98 -3.49 25.95 4.15
N THR A 99 -4.49 25.91 5.03
CA THR A 99 -4.95 24.73 5.78
C THR A 99 -5.62 23.73 4.83
N LYS A 100 -4.88 22.71 4.37
CA LYS A 100 -5.46 21.51 3.76
C LYS A 100 -4.80 20.25 4.29
N ILE A 101 -5.66 19.35 4.76
CA ILE A 101 -5.41 18.09 5.45
C ILE A 101 -4.54 17.18 4.59
N GLN A 102 -3.40 16.74 5.13
CA GLN A 102 -2.36 15.95 4.46
C GLN A 102 -2.72 14.46 4.49
N LYS A 103 -2.93 13.85 3.32
CA LYS A 103 -3.05 12.39 3.17
C LYS A 103 -1.64 11.81 3.07
N LEU A 104 -1.14 11.27 4.18
CA LEU A 104 0.24 10.80 4.34
C LEU A 104 0.43 9.38 3.79
N SER A 105 0.60 9.29 2.47
CA SER A 105 1.38 8.20 1.85
C SER A 105 2.83 8.66 1.75
N ILE A 106 3.80 7.76 1.99
CA ILE A 106 5.24 8.00 1.94
C ILE A 106 5.64 8.53 0.56
N ASN A 107 5.57 9.85 0.45
CA ASN A 107 6.31 10.67 -0.45
C ASN A 107 6.76 11.86 0.39
N VAL A 108 7.97 12.32 0.11
CA VAL A 108 8.45 13.68 0.38
C VAL A 108 7.28 14.67 0.34
N ALA A 109 7.29 15.63 1.28
CA ALA A 109 6.36 16.76 1.47
C ALA A 109 5.47 17.06 0.25
N PRO A 110 4.16 17.36 0.41
CA PRO A 110 3.21 17.45 -0.69
C PRO A 110 3.77 18.33 -1.80
N GLU A 111 4.35 17.68 -2.81
CA GLU A 111 4.78 18.38 -3.99
C GLU A 111 3.50 18.87 -4.65
N ASP A 112 3.49 20.15 -4.92
CA ASP A 112 2.61 20.88 -5.82
C ASP A 112 2.44 20.06 -7.11
N THR A 113 1.57 19.06 -7.10
CA THR A 113 1.33 18.13 -8.20
C THR A 113 -0.16 18.12 -8.48
N ILE A 114 -0.49 18.29 -9.74
CA ILE A 114 -1.86 18.32 -10.23
C ILE A 114 -2.15 17.00 -10.93
N ASP A 115 -3.33 16.45 -10.63
CA ASP A 115 -3.86 15.31 -11.35
C ASP A 115 -4.35 15.80 -12.71
N LYS A 116 -3.73 15.30 -13.79
CA LYS A 116 -4.12 15.58 -15.17
C LYS A 116 -4.79 14.34 -15.76
N TYR A 117 -6.04 14.53 -16.18
CA TYR A 117 -6.82 13.51 -16.88
C TYR A 117 -7.14 13.95 -18.30
N THR A 118 -6.88 13.07 -19.26
CA THR A 118 -7.22 13.27 -20.68
C THR A 118 -7.77 11.96 -21.22
N VAL A 119 -8.44 12.00 -22.38
CA VAL A 119 -8.82 10.77 -23.10
C VAL A 119 -7.91 10.59 -24.30
N VAL A 120 -7.47 9.36 -24.53
CA VAL A 120 -6.67 8.97 -25.68
C VAL A 120 -7.28 7.76 -26.38
N VAL A 121 -7.03 7.64 -27.68
CA VAL A 121 -7.56 6.55 -28.50
C VAL A 121 -6.43 5.81 -29.19
N TYR A 122 -6.29 4.51 -28.92
CA TYR A 122 -5.33 3.65 -29.59
C TYR A 122 -5.69 3.48 -31.08
N PRO A 123 -4.73 3.51 -32.03
CA PRO A 123 -3.27 3.47 -31.83
C PRO A 123 -2.60 4.82 -31.56
N ASN A 124 -3.31 5.94 -31.72
CA ASN A 124 -2.72 7.27 -31.59
C ASN A 124 -2.79 7.79 -30.14
N LEU A 125 -1.83 7.35 -29.33
CA LEU A 125 -1.74 7.73 -27.92
C LEU A 125 -1.18 9.14 -27.68
N GLU A 126 -0.62 9.81 -28.69
CA GLU A 126 -0.03 11.14 -28.54
C GLU A 126 -1.09 12.25 -28.49
N ASN A 127 -2.25 11.99 -29.10
CA ASN A 127 -3.36 12.94 -29.16
C ASN A 127 -4.23 12.87 -27.90
N ASP A 128 -3.87 13.67 -26.89
CA ASP A 128 -4.68 13.89 -25.69
C ASP A 128 -5.93 14.73 -26.03
N ILE A 129 -7.13 14.16 -25.81
CA ILE A 129 -8.43 14.81 -25.99
C ILE A 129 -8.92 15.32 -24.62
N ALA A 130 -9.35 16.59 -24.58
CA ALA A 130 -9.91 17.21 -23.38
C ALA A 130 -11.28 16.62 -23.04
N ILE A 131 -11.54 16.33 -21.77
CA ILE A 131 -12.75 15.62 -21.33
C ILE A 131 -14.01 16.43 -21.65
N GLU A 132 -13.91 17.75 -21.60
CA GLU A 132 -15.00 18.69 -21.88
C GLU A 132 -15.45 18.65 -23.35
N THR A 133 -14.61 18.15 -24.25
CA THR A 133 -14.89 18.06 -25.70
C THR A 133 -15.46 16.70 -26.13
N LEU A 134 -15.60 15.76 -25.19
CA LEU A 134 -16.02 14.40 -25.49
C LEU A 134 -17.55 14.28 -25.69
N PRO A 135 -18.01 13.28 -26.48
CA PRO A 135 -19.41 12.88 -26.52
C PRO A 135 -19.96 12.57 -25.11
N PRO A 136 -21.26 12.83 -24.84
CA PRO A 136 -21.83 12.71 -23.50
C PRO A 136 -21.57 11.37 -22.80
N HIS A 137 -21.71 10.25 -23.53
CA HIS A 137 -21.51 8.90 -22.97
C HIS A 137 -20.05 8.59 -22.58
N ILE A 138 -19.07 9.17 -23.29
CA ILE A 138 -17.65 9.03 -22.96
C ILE A 138 -17.28 9.97 -21.81
N CYS A 139 -17.78 11.22 -21.86
CA CYS A 139 -17.57 12.21 -20.82
C CYS A 139 -18.10 11.73 -19.46
N GLU A 140 -19.29 11.11 -19.42
CA GLU A 140 -19.87 10.55 -18.21
C GLU A 140 -19.05 9.39 -17.66
N SER A 141 -18.63 8.44 -18.51
CA SER A 141 -17.75 7.33 -18.11
C SER A 141 -16.40 7.83 -17.59
N ALA A 142 -15.74 8.74 -18.31
CA ALA A 142 -14.46 9.31 -17.90
C ALA A 142 -14.58 10.07 -16.57
N SER A 143 -15.62 10.89 -16.41
CA SER A 143 -15.88 11.62 -15.17
C SER A 143 -16.14 10.68 -14.01
N ALA A 144 -16.87 9.59 -14.22
CA ALA A 144 -17.11 8.57 -13.21
C ALA A 144 -15.83 7.79 -12.86
N ILE A 145 -14.95 7.50 -13.81
CA ILE A 145 -13.62 6.91 -13.56
C ILE A 145 -12.77 7.87 -12.70
N ILE A 146 -12.77 9.16 -13.02
CA ILE A 146 -12.02 10.18 -12.26
C ILE A 146 -12.58 10.34 -10.85
N ALA A 147 -13.89 10.44 -10.74
CA ALA A 147 -14.61 10.62 -9.48
C ALA A 147 -14.63 9.34 -8.64
N SER A 148 -14.41 8.17 -9.24
CA SER A 148 -14.27 6.93 -8.49
C SER A 148 -13.13 7.12 -7.50
N SER A 149 -13.47 7.19 -6.21
CA SER A 149 -12.51 6.80 -5.20
C SER A 149 -12.04 5.41 -5.57
N MET A 150 -10.77 5.13 -5.36
CA MET A 150 -10.24 3.79 -5.62
C MET A 150 -11.27 2.79 -5.09
N SER A 151 -11.78 1.93 -5.94
CA SER A 151 -12.53 0.76 -5.50
C SER A 151 -11.54 -0.27 -4.95
N THR A 152 -10.68 0.21 -4.06
CA THR A 152 -10.16 -0.52 -2.93
C THR A 152 -11.29 -0.67 -1.90
N ALA A 153 -12.50 -1.06 -2.35
CA ALA A 153 -13.56 -1.58 -1.48
C ALA A 153 -13.15 -2.91 -0.79
N SER A 154 -11.90 -3.33 -0.95
CA SER A 154 -11.20 -4.36 -0.18
C SER A 154 -9.75 -3.98 0.19
N LEU A 155 -9.34 -2.72 0.03
CA LEU A 155 -7.97 -2.29 0.33
C LEU A 155 -7.94 -0.95 1.11
N ASP A 156 -8.79 0.05 0.84
CA ASP A 156 -8.91 1.25 1.69
C ASP A 156 -9.65 0.89 2.98
N ALA A 157 -10.59 -0.05 2.90
CA ALA A 157 -11.23 -0.68 4.07
C ALA A 157 -10.37 -1.78 4.74
N THR A 158 -9.11 -1.96 4.33
CA THR A 158 -8.24 -3.05 4.83
C THR A 158 -6.81 -2.59 5.13
N TRP A 159 -6.50 -1.33 4.83
CA TRP A 159 -5.21 -0.69 5.07
C TRP A 159 -5.29 0.68 5.73
N ASP A 160 -6.47 1.02 6.25
CA ASP A 160 -6.47 1.65 7.56
C ASP A 160 -5.87 0.58 8.50
N GLY A 161 -4.82 0.94 9.23
CA GLY A 161 -4.14 0.02 10.14
C GLY A 161 -5.16 -0.72 10.98
N GLU A 162 -5.19 -2.04 10.78
CA GLU A 162 -6.22 -2.95 11.27
C GLU A 162 -7.58 -2.71 10.60
N GLN A 163 -8.24 -3.78 10.14
CA GLN A 163 -9.69 -3.78 10.27
C GLN A 163 -9.94 -3.76 11.78
N ARG A 164 -9.90 -2.54 12.36
CA ARG A 164 -10.22 -2.26 13.75
C ARG A 164 -11.53 -3.01 13.98
N GLN A 165 -11.46 -4.08 14.76
CA GLN A 165 -12.63 -4.92 14.92
C GLN A 165 -13.66 -4.10 15.68
N VAL A 166 -14.94 -4.24 15.33
CA VAL A 166 -15.99 -3.59 16.10
C VAL A 166 -15.97 -4.22 17.49
N SER A 167 -15.60 -3.43 18.52
CA SER A 167 -15.47 -3.98 19.86
C SER A 167 -16.84 -4.36 20.40
N GLU A 168 -16.99 -5.63 20.83
CA GLU A 168 -18.19 -6.07 21.55
C GLU A 168 -18.33 -5.36 22.90
N ASN A 169 -17.22 -4.94 23.52
CA ASN A 169 -17.24 -4.16 24.75
C ASN A 169 -17.70 -2.71 24.48
N ALA A 170 -17.40 -2.13 23.32
CA ALA A 170 -17.93 -0.84 22.89
C ALA A 170 -19.43 -0.93 22.55
N LYS A 171 -19.87 -1.96 21.80
CA LYS A 171 -21.30 -2.16 21.48
C LYS A 171 -22.21 -2.21 22.70
N ASN A 172 -21.74 -2.89 23.74
CA ASN A 172 -22.46 -3.15 24.99
C ASN A 172 -21.98 -2.26 26.15
N LEU A 173 -21.30 -1.16 25.85
CA LEU A 173 -20.77 -0.25 26.86
C LEU A 173 -21.92 0.37 27.65
N VAL A 174 -21.83 0.26 28.98
CA VAL A 174 -22.77 0.92 29.90
C VAL A 174 -22.04 2.10 30.53
N GLN A 175 -22.44 3.31 30.17
CA GLN A 175 -21.87 4.53 30.74
C GLN A 175 -22.53 4.85 32.08
N ASN A 176 -21.78 5.47 32.99
CA ASN A 176 -22.27 5.83 34.31
C ASN A 176 -23.44 6.84 34.23
N PRO A 177 -24.51 6.68 35.02
CA PRO A 177 -25.76 7.45 34.86
C PRO A 177 -25.66 8.95 35.23
N SER A 178 -24.52 9.41 35.76
CA SER A 178 -24.29 10.81 36.12
C SER A 178 -23.00 11.29 35.46
N PRO A 179 -23.05 11.67 34.16
CA PRO A 179 -21.87 12.08 33.42
C PRO A 179 -21.31 13.39 33.93
N ILE A 180 -19.99 13.45 34.02
CA ILE A 180 -19.26 14.71 34.13
C ILE A 180 -19.36 15.41 32.76
N GLN A 181 -19.78 16.67 32.74
CA GLN A 181 -19.72 17.47 31.52
C GLN A 181 -18.28 17.93 31.31
N LEU A 182 -17.68 17.49 30.21
CA LEU A 182 -16.29 17.81 29.90
C LEU A 182 -16.19 19.18 29.23
N PRO A 183 -15.15 19.96 29.53
CA PRO A 183 -14.90 21.20 28.81
C PRO A 183 -14.54 20.90 27.35
N HIS A 184 -14.84 21.83 26.44
CA HIS A 184 -14.54 21.68 25.01
C HIS A 184 -13.04 21.76 24.67
N TYR A 185 -12.21 22.27 25.58
CA TYR A 185 -10.76 22.40 25.39
C TYR A 185 -10.02 22.41 26.74
N GLY A 186 -8.69 22.28 26.69
CA GLY A 186 -7.82 22.45 27.87
C GLY A 186 -7.78 21.22 28.79
N TRP A 187 -7.99 20.03 28.23
CA TRP A 187 -7.91 18.78 28.99
C TRP A 187 -6.51 18.55 29.59
N LYS A 188 -6.48 17.85 30.72
CA LYS A 188 -5.27 17.41 31.38
C LYS A 188 -5.47 16.04 32.00
N CYS A 189 -4.37 15.30 32.18
CA CYS A 189 -4.42 14.05 32.91
C CYS A 189 -4.94 14.29 34.34
N ALA A 190 -5.96 13.54 34.75
CA ALA A 190 -6.57 13.67 36.08
C ALA A 190 -5.94 12.73 37.13
N GLU A 191 -4.78 12.13 36.85
CA GLU A 191 -4.01 11.39 37.86
C GLU A 191 -3.24 12.37 38.77
N PRO A 192 -3.29 12.21 40.10
CA PRO A 192 -2.54 13.08 41.02
C PRO A 192 -1.04 13.07 40.74
N GLY A 193 -0.44 14.26 40.57
CA GLY A 193 0.99 14.39 40.26
C GLY A 193 1.34 14.23 38.76
N CYS A 194 0.36 14.33 37.87
CA CYS A 194 0.56 14.33 36.42
C CYS A 194 0.05 15.62 35.78
N ASP A 195 0.95 16.37 35.13
CA ASP A 195 0.63 17.65 34.49
C ASP A 195 0.56 17.58 32.95
N LEU A 196 0.47 16.37 32.39
CA LEU A 196 0.40 16.16 30.94
C LEU A 196 -0.92 16.67 30.35
N LYS A 197 -0.81 17.39 29.23
CA LYS A 197 -1.91 17.99 28.46
C LYS A 197 -2.09 17.40 27.06
N GLU A 198 -1.18 16.52 26.66
CA GLU A 198 -1.12 15.88 25.35
C GLU A 198 -1.16 14.35 25.54
N ASN A 199 -1.47 13.59 24.48
CA ASN A 199 -1.61 12.14 24.52
C ASN A 199 -2.63 11.69 25.59
N LEU A 200 -3.80 12.32 25.56
CA LEU A 200 -4.86 12.11 26.54
C LEU A 200 -5.92 11.14 26.02
N TRP A 201 -6.25 10.18 26.86
CA TRP A 201 -7.25 9.15 26.61
C TRP A 201 -8.42 9.34 27.56
N LEU A 202 -9.61 9.48 26.98
CA LEU A 202 -10.88 9.60 27.68
C LEU A 202 -11.49 8.20 27.82
N ASN A 203 -11.74 7.75 29.05
CA ASN A 203 -12.48 6.52 29.28
C ASN A 203 -13.98 6.74 29.02
N LEU A 204 -14.56 5.94 28.13
CA LEU A 204 -15.95 6.11 27.71
C LEU A 204 -16.97 5.63 28.75
N THR A 205 -16.55 4.95 29.81
CA THR A 205 -17.46 4.46 30.85
C THR A 205 -17.86 5.56 31.83
N ASP A 206 -16.91 6.41 32.23
CA ASP A 206 -17.10 7.34 33.35
C ASP A 206 -16.53 8.74 33.12
N GLY A 207 -15.89 8.98 31.98
CA GLY A 207 -15.38 10.29 31.58
C GLY A 207 -14.00 10.60 32.15
N ALA A 208 -13.29 9.64 32.74
CA ALA A 208 -11.96 9.86 33.28
C ALA A 208 -10.92 10.10 32.17
N ILE A 209 -10.18 11.22 32.26
CA ILE A 209 -9.09 11.56 31.33
C ILE A 209 -7.75 11.14 31.94
N ARG A 210 -6.97 10.34 31.20
CA ARG A 210 -5.64 9.86 31.63
C ARG A 210 -4.63 9.90 30.48
N CYS A 211 -3.36 10.14 30.80
CA CYS A 211 -2.31 10.14 29.78
C CYS A 211 -2.00 8.72 29.31
N GLY A 212 -1.66 8.60 28.03
CA GLY A 212 -1.25 7.36 27.40
C GLY A 212 0.13 6.90 27.86
N ARG A 213 0.60 5.80 27.27
CA ARG A 213 2.00 5.34 27.42
C ARG A 213 2.95 6.32 26.74
N MET A 214 4.19 6.38 27.24
CA MET A 214 5.26 7.11 26.56
C MET A 214 5.43 6.53 25.15
N GLN A 215 5.43 7.39 24.14
CA GLN A 215 5.66 7.01 22.76
C GLN A 215 6.81 7.84 22.23
N VAL A 216 7.82 7.21 21.65
CA VAL A 216 8.88 7.94 20.97
C VAL A 216 8.29 8.40 19.63
N THR A 217 8.42 9.68 19.28
CA THR A 217 7.95 10.21 17.99
C THR A 217 9.13 10.54 17.09
N ASN A 218 8.82 10.81 15.82
CA ASN A 218 9.76 11.07 14.75
C ASN A 218 10.81 12.15 14.99
N ALA A 219 10.55 13.18 15.78
CA ALA A 219 11.49 14.30 15.91
C ALA A 219 12.67 14.00 16.86
N GLY A 220 12.72 12.82 17.49
CA GLY A 220 13.49 12.61 18.71
C GLY A 220 12.75 13.11 19.95
N ASP A 221 11.64 13.81 19.76
CA ASP A 221 10.71 14.20 20.79
C ASP A 221 9.93 12.97 21.27
N THR A 222 9.85 12.81 22.58
CA THR A 222 9.04 11.78 23.20
C THR A 222 7.65 12.37 23.41
N LEU A 223 6.61 11.77 22.81
CA LEU A 223 5.24 12.07 23.19
C LEU A 223 5.08 11.66 24.64
N PRO A 224 4.94 12.63 25.56
CA PRO A 224 5.04 12.35 26.97
C PRO A 224 3.82 11.51 27.39
N GLY A 225 4.08 10.46 28.13
CA GLY A 225 3.04 9.56 28.62
C GLY A 225 3.57 8.76 29.79
N LYS A 226 2.76 8.61 30.84
CA LYS A 226 3.12 7.83 32.03
C LYS A 226 2.36 6.51 32.12
N GLY A 227 1.52 6.20 31.13
CA GLY A 227 0.74 4.95 31.08
C GLY A 227 -0.49 4.94 32.00
N HIS A 228 -0.90 6.09 32.55
CA HIS A 228 -1.98 6.14 33.53
C HIS A 228 -3.32 5.64 32.99
N ALA A 229 -3.57 5.71 31.67
CA ALA A 229 -4.79 5.15 31.08
C ALA A 229 -4.87 3.61 31.23
N ARG A 230 -3.74 2.91 31.08
CA ARG A 230 -3.63 1.45 31.29
C ARG A 230 -3.70 1.09 32.78
N GLU A 231 -3.07 1.89 33.64
CA GLU A 231 -3.19 1.71 35.09
C GLU A 231 -4.62 1.93 35.57
N TYR A 232 -5.32 2.91 34.99
CA TYR A 232 -6.71 3.21 35.30
C TYR A 232 -7.61 2.04 34.94
N TYR A 233 -7.47 1.50 33.73
CA TYR A 233 -8.12 0.25 33.34
C TYR A 233 -7.84 -0.89 34.32
N SER A 234 -6.59 -1.06 34.75
CA SER A 234 -6.21 -2.11 35.70
C SER A 234 -6.90 -1.99 37.06
N LYS A 235 -7.29 -0.76 37.46
CA LYS A 235 -7.98 -0.46 38.73
C LYS A 235 -9.50 -0.56 38.61
N THR A 236 -10.08 -0.13 37.50
CA THR A 236 -11.54 0.00 37.34
C THR A 236 -12.17 -1.11 36.49
N GLY A 237 -11.40 -1.72 35.60
CA GLY A 237 -11.89 -2.67 34.61
C GLY A 237 -12.61 -2.04 33.42
N TYR A 238 -12.61 -0.70 33.29
CA TYR A 238 -13.34 0.02 32.24
C TYR A 238 -12.62 -0.04 30.88
N PRO A 239 -13.14 -0.81 29.91
CA PRO A 239 -12.33 -1.34 28.82
C PRO A 239 -12.04 -0.34 27.69
N ILE A 240 -12.96 0.60 27.42
CA ILE A 240 -12.88 1.46 26.23
C ILE A 240 -12.36 2.84 26.57
N ALA A 241 -11.34 3.27 25.83
CA ALA A 241 -10.88 4.66 25.85
C ALA A 241 -10.67 5.21 24.43
N VAL A 242 -10.94 6.51 24.27
CA VAL A 242 -10.75 7.25 23.02
C VAL A 242 -9.66 8.31 23.18
N LYS A 243 -8.78 8.47 22.19
CA LYS A 243 -7.72 9.49 22.20
C LYS A 243 -8.29 10.84 21.76
N LEU A 244 -8.30 11.81 22.67
CA LEU A 244 -9.02 13.08 22.52
C LEU A 244 -8.56 13.91 21.31
N GLY A 245 -7.26 13.92 20.99
CA GLY A 245 -6.73 14.70 19.87
C GLY A 245 -7.01 14.13 18.48
N THR A 246 -7.61 12.93 18.38
CA THR A 246 -7.78 12.21 17.11
C THR A 246 -9.22 12.18 16.58
N ILE A 247 -10.16 12.77 17.32
CA ILE A 247 -11.60 12.73 16.99
C ILE A 247 -11.87 13.66 15.80
N ALA A 248 -12.37 13.10 14.69
CA ALA A 248 -12.83 13.85 13.52
C ALA A 248 -13.73 13.00 12.62
N ASN A 249 -14.69 13.61 11.93
CA ASN A 249 -15.53 12.95 10.90
C ASN A 249 -16.21 11.63 11.38
N ASN A 250 -16.70 11.60 12.62
CA ASN A 250 -17.28 10.39 13.23
C ASN A 250 -16.31 9.20 13.39
N ASP A 251 -15.00 9.45 13.39
CA ASP A 251 -13.93 8.47 13.66
C ASP A 251 -12.96 9.01 14.73
N ALA A 252 -12.26 8.11 15.41
CA ALA A 252 -11.24 8.41 16.40
C ALA A 252 -10.35 7.19 16.69
N ASP A 253 -9.16 7.40 17.26
CA ASP A 253 -8.37 6.31 17.81
C ASP A 253 -9.02 5.81 19.10
N ILE A 254 -9.55 4.58 19.05
CA ILE A 254 -10.21 3.92 20.17
C ILE A 254 -9.42 2.66 20.52
N TYR A 255 -9.17 2.48 21.80
CA TYR A 255 -8.46 1.32 22.32
C TYR A 255 -9.34 0.54 23.29
N ASP A 256 -9.40 -0.77 23.08
CA ASP A 256 -10.07 -1.71 23.99
C ASP A 256 -9.00 -2.44 24.80
N TYR A 257 -8.82 -2.02 26.06
CA TYR A 257 -7.83 -2.61 26.95
C TYR A 257 -8.11 -4.07 27.31
N LYS A 258 -9.33 -4.57 27.12
CA LYS A 258 -9.67 -5.98 27.34
C LYS A 258 -9.29 -6.85 26.14
N MET A 259 -9.33 -6.28 24.94
CA MET A 259 -8.80 -6.92 23.72
C MET A 259 -7.30 -6.68 23.55
N ASP A 260 -6.74 -5.69 24.26
CA ASP A 260 -5.37 -5.17 24.12
C ASP A 260 -5.09 -4.69 22.68
N ASP A 261 -6.12 -4.14 22.02
CA ASP A 261 -6.11 -3.85 20.57
C ASP A 261 -6.87 -2.56 20.21
N ALA A 262 -6.54 -1.96 19.07
CA ALA A 262 -7.33 -0.83 18.56
C ALA A 262 -8.66 -1.34 17.95
N CYS A 263 -9.72 -0.57 18.10
CA CYS A 263 -11.06 -1.04 17.76
C CYS A 263 -11.96 0.04 17.18
N ILE A 264 -13.12 -0.37 16.63
CA ILE A 264 -14.20 0.53 16.21
C ILE A 264 -15.28 0.54 17.27
N ASP A 265 -15.70 1.73 17.66
CA ASP A 265 -16.91 1.95 18.44
C ASP A 265 -18.05 2.40 17.50
N PRO A 266 -19.04 1.52 17.23
CA PRO A 266 -20.14 1.84 16.33
C PRO A 266 -21.10 2.88 16.91
N LYS A 267 -20.98 3.20 18.21
CA LYS A 267 -21.80 4.18 18.93
C LYS A 267 -20.97 5.35 19.46
N LEU A 268 -19.82 5.63 18.85
CA LEU A 268 -18.89 6.67 19.29
C LEU A 268 -19.58 8.02 19.53
N ALA A 269 -20.37 8.51 18.58
CA ALA A 269 -21.11 9.77 18.71
C ALA A 269 -22.04 9.76 19.93
N GLN A 270 -22.74 8.65 20.20
CA GLN A 270 -23.61 8.51 21.35
C GLN A 270 -22.81 8.52 22.66
N HIS A 271 -21.67 7.81 22.70
CA HIS A 271 -20.83 7.74 23.89
C HIS A 271 -20.15 9.08 24.22
N LEU A 272 -19.75 9.84 23.20
CA LEU A 272 -19.18 11.18 23.38
C LEU A 272 -20.23 12.21 23.80
N ALA A 273 -21.43 12.16 23.20
CA ALA A 273 -22.54 13.04 23.55
C ALA A 273 -22.94 12.91 25.03
N HIS A 274 -22.78 11.73 25.63
CA HIS A 274 -23.02 11.50 27.06
C HIS A 274 -22.17 12.43 27.96
N PHE A 275 -20.95 12.76 27.55
CA PHE A 275 -20.04 13.65 28.27
C PHE A 275 -20.12 15.12 27.81
N GLY A 276 -21.07 15.46 26.92
CA GLY A 276 -21.23 16.80 26.36
C GLY A 276 -20.26 17.12 25.22
N ILE A 277 -19.64 16.11 24.60
CA ILE A 277 -18.73 16.27 23.46
C ILE A 277 -19.52 16.04 22.16
N ASP A 278 -19.63 17.10 21.34
CA ASP A 278 -20.20 17.02 20.00
C ASP A 278 -19.10 16.74 18.97
N ILE A 279 -19.20 15.62 18.28
CA ILE A 279 -18.18 15.13 17.34
C ILE A 279 -18.01 16.05 16.13
N ASP A 280 -19.07 16.76 15.73
CA ASP A 280 -19.04 17.66 14.56
C ASP A 280 -18.31 18.97 14.86
N THR A 281 -18.04 19.26 16.14
CA THR A 281 -17.34 20.47 16.58
C THR A 281 -15.84 20.29 16.77
N LEU A 282 -15.33 19.07 16.64
CA LEU A 282 -13.93 18.73 16.86
C LEU A 282 -13.19 18.54 15.54
N GLU A 283 -12.00 19.11 15.48
CA GLU A 283 -11.03 18.86 14.42
C GLU A 283 -9.86 18.06 14.96
N LYS A 284 -9.28 17.21 14.11
CA LYS A 284 -8.11 16.40 14.46
C LYS A 284 -6.92 17.32 14.78
N THR A 285 -6.41 17.23 16.01
CA THR A 285 -5.33 18.09 16.54
C THR A 285 -4.05 17.32 16.86
N GLU A 286 -4.13 15.99 17.00
CA GLU A 286 -3.00 15.09 17.21
C GLU A 286 -2.94 14.04 16.10
N LYS A 287 -1.73 13.54 15.82
CA LYS A 287 -1.54 12.37 14.96
C LYS A 287 -2.16 11.13 15.59
N SER A 288 -2.72 10.25 14.76
CA SER A 288 -3.16 8.93 15.22
C SER A 288 -1.97 8.06 15.61
N THR A 289 -2.21 7.02 16.40
CA THR A 289 -1.16 6.05 16.77
C THR A 289 -0.56 5.37 15.54
N LEU A 290 -1.40 5.05 14.55
CA LEU A 290 -0.96 4.49 13.28
C LEU A 290 -0.08 5.47 12.50
N GLU A 291 -0.48 6.74 12.42
CA GLU A 291 0.32 7.78 11.77
C GLU A 291 1.70 7.88 12.43
N MET A 292 1.76 7.83 13.76
CA MET A 292 3.02 7.83 14.52
C MET A 292 3.88 6.57 14.28
N GLU A 293 3.28 5.40 14.09
CA GLU A 293 4.00 4.15 13.78
C GLU A 293 4.59 4.13 12.37
N LEU A 294 3.84 4.63 11.37
CA LEU A 294 4.33 4.79 10.00
C LEU A 294 5.48 5.79 9.95
N ASP A 295 5.30 6.91 10.64
CA ASP A 295 6.29 7.94 10.87
C ASP A 295 7.60 7.32 11.45
N LEU A 296 7.49 6.50 12.50
CA LEU A 296 8.64 5.87 13.15
C LEU A 296 9.38 4.92 12.21
N ASN A 297 8.63 4.08 11.48
CA ASN A 297 9.20 3.17 10.49
C ASN A 297 9.96 3.92 9.41
N GLN A 298 9.44 5.06 8.95
CA GLN A 298 10.08 5.90 7.93
C GLN A 298 11.48 6.30 8.38
N LYS A 299 11.65 6.89 9.58
CA LYS A 299 12.98 7.29 10.08
C LYS A 299 13.86 6.14 10.53
N TRP A 300 13.30 5.01 10.97
CA TRP A 300 14.08 3.81 11.25
C TRP A 300 14.75 3.28 9.98
N GLU A 301 14.09 3.32 8.82
CA GLU A 301 14.73 3.02 7.53
C GLU A 301 15.86 4.03 7.23
N TRP A 302 15.66 5.33 7.46
CA TRP A 302 16.72 6.35 7.24
C TRP A 302 17.90 6.24 8.22
N SER A 303 17.64 5.93 9.49
CA SER A 303 18.66 5.94 10.56
C SER A 303 19.45 4.63 10.63
N ARG A 304 18.87 3.51 10.18
CA ARG A 304 19.51 2.19 10.19
C ARG A 304 20.20 1.86 8.87
N CYS A 305 19.85 2.53 7.77
CA CYS A 305 20.66 2.50 6.54
C CYS A 305 22.00 3.21 6.72
N CYS A 306 22.15 4.12 7.68
CA CYS A 306 23.46 4.65 8.04
C CYS A 306 24.01 3.87 9.25
N GLU A 307 24.79 2.82 9.02
CA GLU A 307 25.62 2.24 10.08
C GLU A 307 26.42 3.37 10.76
N ASP A 308 26.18 3.62 12.06
CA ASP A 308 26.96 4.51 12.93
C ASP A 308 27.63 5.73 12.26
N GLY A 309 26.83 6.61 11.62
CA GLY A 309 27.32 7.88 11.09
C GLY A 309 28.14 7.77 9.79
N VAL A 310 28.12 6.62 9.12
CA VAL A 310 28.68 6.45 7.77
C VAL A 310 27.64 6.86 6.74
N SER A 311 27.97 7.84 5.90
CA SER A 311 27.19 8.15 4.70
C SER A 311 27.43 7.04 3.68
N LEU A 312 26.47 6.13 3.50
CA LEU A 312 26.56 5.12 2.44
C LEU A 312 26.39 5.76 1.06
N GLU A 313 27.07 5.18 0.07
CA GLU A 313 26.90 5.55 -1.33
C GLU A 313 25.58 4.98 -1.86
N SER A 314 24.78 5.83 -2.51
CA SER A 314 23.54 5.38 -3.14
C SER A 314 23.85 4.57 -4.40
N VAL A 315 23.30 3.36 -4.48
CA VAL A 315 23.45 2.46 -5.63
C VAL A 315 22.16 2.43 -6.44
N TYR A 316 22.28 2.30 -7.76
CA TYR A 316 21.17 2.33 -8.70
C TYR A 316 21.31 1.22 -9.77
N GLY A 317 20.22 0.93 -10.47
CA GLY A 317 20.18 0.03 -11.61
C GLY A 317 19.63 -1.38 -11.31
N PRO A 318 19.80 -2.32 -12.25
CA PRO A 318 19.35 -3.71 -12.15
C PRO A 318 19.79 -4.39 -10.85
N GLY A 319 18.85 -4.97 -10.11
CA GLY A 319 19.13 -5.64 -8.83
C GLY A 319 19.28 -4.70 -7.63
N PHE A 320 19.33 -3.39 -7.85
CA PHE A 320 19.46 -2.35 -6.81
C PHE A 320 18.20 -1.52 -6.65
N THR A 321 17.03 -2.15 -6.82
CA THR A 321 15.73 -1.47 -6.69
C THR A 321 15.22 -1.55 -5.26
N GLY A 322 14.90 -0.40 -4.66
CA GLY A 322 14.24 -0.36 -3.35
C GLY A 322 12.78 -0.83 -3.43
N ILE A 323 12.29 -1.50 -2.40
CA ILE A 323 10.87 -1.83 -2.27
C ILE A 323 10.28 -0.89 -1.22
N ILE A 324 9.28 -0.11 -1.61
CA ILE A 324 8.69 0.92 -0.76
C ILE A 324 7.80 0.24 0.29
N ASN A 325 7.97 0.63 1.54
CA ASN A 325 7.17 0.09 2.64
C ASN A 325 5.71 0.54 2.51
N ILE A 326 4.81 -0.43 2.47
CA ILE A 326 3.35 -0.24 2.35
C ILE A 326 2.63 -0.40 3.70
N GLY A 327 3.34 -0.28 4.83
CA GLY A 327 2.81 -0.42 6.19
C GLY A 327 3.18 -1.77 6.82
N SER A 328 3.98 -1.75 7.88
CA SER A 328 4.53 -2.95 8.57
C SER A 328 5.11 -4.02 7.64
N SER A 329 5.51 -3.65 6.42
CA SER A 329 5.80 -4.60 5.34
C SER A 329 7.30 -4.91 5.16
N CYS A 330 8.14 -4.49 6.11
CA CYS A 330 9.59 -4.69 6.04
C CYS A 330 9.98 -6.17 5.92
N TYR A 331 9.26 -7.08 6.58
CA TYR A 331 9.48 -8.53 6.45
C TYR A 331 9.24 -9.03 5.01
N ILE A 332 8.24 -8.49 4.32
CA ILE A 332 7.96 -8.79 2.91
C ILE A 332 9.11 -8.27 2.04
N ASN A 333 9.48 -7.01 2.24
CA ASN A 333 10.51 -6.35 1.46
C ASN A 333 11.85 -7.07 1.59
N SER A 334 12.26 -7.44 2.81
CA SER A 334 13.50 -8.19 3.07
C SER A 334 13.51 -9.55 2.37
N VAL A 335 12.42 -10.32 2.45
CA VAL A 335 12.34 -11.62 1.78
C VAL A 335 12.36 -11.46 0.26
N LEU A 336 11.60 -10.53 -0.29
CA LEU A 336 11.55 -10.28 -1.74
C LEU A 336 12.89 -9.83 -2.31
N GLN A 337 13.66 -9.03 -1.57
CA GLN A 337 15.02 -8.64 -1.96
C GLN A 337 15.91 -9.87 -2.13
N ILE A 338 15.92 -10.79 -1.15
CA ILE A 338 16.75 -12.01 -1.19
C ILE A 338 16.31 -12.93 -2.34
N LEU A 339 15.01 -13.19 -2.47
CA LEU A 339 14.50 -14.06 -3.52
C LEU A 339 14.78 -13.48 -4.92
N SER A 340 14.60 -12.18 -5.10
CA SER A 340 14.83 -11.53 -6.40
C SER A 340 16.29 -11.49 -6.83
N LEU A 341 17.24 -11.73 -5.91
CA LEU A 341 18.67 -11.87 -6.21
C LEU A 341 19.11 -13.34 -6.38
N THR A 342 18.23 -14.30 -6.05
CA THR A 342 18.52 -15.72 -6.21
C THR A 342 18.34 -16.13 -7.67
N LYS A 343 19.37 -16.73 -8.26
CA LYS A 343 19.43 -17.05 -9.70
C LYS A 343 18.19 -17.80 -10.21
N ASP A 344 17.77 -18.85 -9.51
CA ASP A 344 16.65 -19.70 -9.92
C ASP A 344 15.33 -18.92 -9.97
N PHE A 345 15.12 -17.97 -9.05
CA PHE A 345 13.97 -17.06 -9.07
C PHE A 345 14.07 -16.06 -10.22
N VAL A 346 15.25 -15.49 -10.48
CA VAL A 346 15.48 -14.59 -11.63
C VAL A 346 15.20 -15.31 -12.95
N GLN A 347 15.65 -16.54 -13.12
CA GLN A 347 15.42 -17.32 -14.34
C GLN A 347 13.95 -17.71 -14.50
N THR A 348 13.26 -18.03 -13.41
CA THR A 348 11.87 -18.50 -13.45
C THR A 348 10.88 -17.36 -13.61
N TYR A 349 11.09 -16.23 -12.91
CA TYR A 349 10.12 -15.14 -12.82
C TYR A 349 10.62 -13.82 -13.42
N GLY A 350 11.93 -13.63 -13.60
CA GLY A 350 12.49 -12.44 -14.23
C GLY A 350 12.64 -12.61 -15.75
N GLU A 351 13.45 -13.58 -16.18
CA GLU A 351 13.74 -13.82 -17.60
C GLU A 351 12.50 -14.25 -18.40
N LYS A 352 11.58 -14.99 -17.76
CA LYS A 352 10.31 -15.44 -18.35
C LYS A 352 9.13 -14.53 -18.01
N ALA A 353 9.37 -13.34 -17.44
CA ALA A 353 8.29 -12.47 -16.97
C ALA A 353 7.31 -12.08 -18.08
N GLU A 354 7.83 -11.71 -19.25
CA GLU A 354 7.00 -11.31 -20.38
C GLU A 354 6.10 -12.45 -20.86
N ASP A 355 6.64 -13.67 -20.96
CA ASP A 355 5.88 -14.86 -21.37
C ASP A 355 4.76 -15.19 -20.36
N ILE A 356 5.05 -15.09 -19.06
CA ILE A 356 4.07 -15.31 -17.99
C ILE A 356 2.95 -14.27 -18.05
N LEU A 357 3.31 -12.99 -18.24
CA LEU A 357 2.38 -11.86 -18.15
C LEU A 357 1.54 -11.70 -19.42
N ARG A 358 2.16 -11.81 -20.59
CA ARG A 358 1.50 -11.57 -21.89
C ARG A 358 0.40 -12.59 -22.18
N GLY A 359 0.51 -13.80 -21.65
CA GLY A 359 -0.47 -14.87 -21.83
C GLY A 359 -1.73 -14.74 -20.97
N LEU A 360 -1.81 -13.75 -20.07
CA LEU A 360 -2.89 -13.62 -19.09
C LEU A 360 -3.71 -12.36 -19.31
N SER A 361 -5.02 -12.49 -19.15
CA SER A 361 -5.92 -11.33 -19.14
C SER A 361 -5.65 -10.44 -17.92
N PRO A 362 -6.04 -9.15 -17.96
CA PRO A 362 -5.81 -8.24 -16.84
C PRO A 362 -6.39 -8.72 -15.50
N ALA A 363 -7.55 -9.37 -15.54
CA ALA A 363 -8.18 -9.96 -14.35
C ALA A 363 -7.34 -11.13 -13.79
N GLU A 364 -6.86 -12.01 -14.66
CA GLU A 364 -6.03 -13.16 -14.26
C GLU A 364 -4.67 -12.72 -13.71
N VAL A 365 -4.06 -11.68 -14.27
CA VAL A 365 -2.79 -11.12 -13.75
C VAL A 365 -2.96 -10.63 -12.32
N ASN A 366 -4.07 -9.96 -12.01
CA ASN A 366 -4.32 -9.43 -10.67
C ASN A 366 -4.44 -10.53 -9.62
N ASP A 367 -5.02 -11.68 -9.97
CA ASP A 367 -5.25 -12.76 -9.01
C ASP A 367 -4.18 -13.88 -9.05
N SER A 368 -3.29 -13.86 -10.04
CA SER A 368 -2.26 -14.89 -10.24
C SER A 368 -0.99 -14.65 -9.41
N PHE A 369 -0.66 -15.61 -8.54
CA PHE A 369 0.60 -15.61 -7.80
C PHE A 369 1.82 -15.52 -8.72
N ASN A 370 1.86 -16.34 -9.77
CA ASN A 370 2.99 -16.38 -10.71
C ASN A 370 3.15 -15.05 -11.47
N ALA A 371 2.04 -14.42 -11.86
CA ALA A 371 2.06 -13.13 -12.54
C ALA A 371 2.57 -12.01 -11.61
N GLN A 372 2.08 -11.96 -10.37
CA GLN A 372 2.52 -10.96 -9.40
C GLN A 372 3.99 -11.17 -9.00
N MET A 373 4.46 -12.41 -8.87
CA MET A 373 5.88 -12.67 -8.61
C MET A 373 6.75 -12.30 -9.82
N ALA A 374 6.31 -12.60 -11.04
CA ALA A 374 6.99 -12.18 -12.26
C ALA A 374 7.13 -10.66 -12.33
N LYS A 375 6.06 -9.93 -12.01
CA LYS A 375 6.05 -8.47 -11.91
C LYS A 375 7.11 -7.95 -10.93
N VAL A 376 7.17 -8.53 -9.73
CA VAL A 376 8.16 -8.17 -8.70
C VAL A 376 9.58 -8.42 -9.17
N VAL A 377 9.90 -9.63 -9.63
CA VAL A 377 11.27 -9.98 -10.03
C VAL A 377 11.71 -9.19 -11.26
N ALA A 378 10.83 -9.02 -12.25
CA ALA A 378 11.12 -8.17 -13.41
C ALA A 378 11.40 -6.73 -13.01
N ALA A 379 10.60 -6.15 -12.11
CA ALA A 379 10.81 -4.79 -11.62
C ALA A 379 12.16 -4.64 -10.92
N MET A 380 12.49 -5.57 -10.03
CA MET A 380 13.77 -5.64 -9.32
C MET A 380 14.96 -5.70 -10.28
N GLN A 381 14.87 -6.52 -11.33
CA GLN A 381 15.96 -6.78 -12.27
C GLN A 381 16.02 -5.77 -13.43
N SER A 382 14.97 -4.99 -13.67
CA SER A 382 14.92 -4.07 -14.83
C SER A 382 15.79 -2.81 -14.69
N GLY A 383 16.03 -2.34 -13.47
CA GLY A 383 16.61 -1.02 -13.19
C GLY A 383 15.69 0.17 -13.49
N ARG A 384 14.48 -0.04 -14.03
CA ARG A 384 13.54 1.04 -14.39
C ARG A 384 13.04 1.84 -13.18
N TYR A 385 13.03 1.19 -12.02
CA TYR A 385 12.61 1.78 -10.75
C TYR A 385 13.81 2.14 -9.86
N SER A 386 15.03 2.14 -10.41
CA SER A 386 16.25 2.50 -9.68
C SER A 386 17.18 3.28 -10.60
N VAL A 387 16.89 4.57 -10.77
CA VAL A 387 17.58 5.47 -11.69
C VAL A 387 18.19 6.62 -10.90
N GLU A 388 19.48 6.86 -11.12
CA GLU A 388 20.21 7.96 -10.49
C GLU A 388 19.60 9.32 -10.90
N GLY A 389 19.46 10.23 -9.94
CA GLY A 389 18.88 11.56 -10.16
C GLY A 389 17.36 11.56 -10.39
N ARG A 390 16.70 10.39 -10.39
CA ARG A 390 15.23 10.32 -10.38
C ARG A 390 14.73 10.52 -8.96
N GLU A 391 13.75 11.40 -8.82
CA GLU A 391 13.22 11.76 -7.51
C GLU A 391 12.41 10.64 -6.83
N ARG A 392 11.82 9.75 -7.64
CA ARG A 392 11.05 8.61 -7.17
C ARG A 392 11.64 7.33 -7.71
N ASN A 393 12.27 6.58 -6.81
CA ASN A 393 12.75 5.23 -7.04
C ASN A 393 11.99 4.25 -6.15
N GLY A 394 11.98 2.99 -6.58
CA GLY A 394 11.29 1.89 -5.96
C GLY A 394 9.86 1.70 -6.46
N PHE A 395 9.24 0.65 -5.96
CA PHE A 395 7.85 0.29 -6.25
C PHE A 395 7.15 -0.27 -5.02
N GLU A 396 5.81 -0.28 -5.06
CA GLU A 396 4.94 -0.72 -3.97
C GLU A 396 4.23 -2.03 -4.37
N PRO A 397 4.60 -3.20 -3.82
CA PRO A 397 4.05 -4.50 -4.22
C PRO A 397 2.67 -4.78 -3.58
N LYS A 398 1.72 -3.84 -3.68
CA LYS A 398 0.39 -3.92 -3.04
C LYS A 398 -0.42 -5.11 -3.53
N GLN A 399 -0.50 -5.30 -4.85
CA GLN A 399 -1.26 -6.39 -5.44
C GLN A 399 -0.60 -7.75 -5.14
N PHE A 400 0.73 -7.84 -5.19
CA PHE A 400 1.47 -9.02 -4.75
C PHE A 400 1.14 -9.40 -3.30
N ARG A 401 1.24 -8.44 -2.35
CA ARG A 401 0.89 -8.69 -0.95
C ARG A 401 -0.55 -9.21 -0.82
N LYS A 402 -1.49 -8.62 -1.55
CA LYS A 402 -2.90 -9.06 -1.54
C LYS A 402 -3.03 -10.53 -1.97
N VAL A 403 -2.41 -10.91 -3.08
CA VAL A 403 -2.49 -12.28 -3.62
C VAL A 403 -1.82 -13.30 -2.68
N VAL A 404 -0.64 -12.97 -2.14
CA VAL A 404 0.09 -13.88 -1.25
C VAL A 404 -0.59 -14.04 0.11
N GLY A 405 -1.12 -12.93 0.67
CA GLY A 405 -1.78 -12.92 1.97
C GLY A 405 -3.23 -13.41 1.94
N GLN A 406 -3.84 -13.56 0.77
CA GLN A 406 -5.26 -13.90 0.65
C GLN A 406 -5.59 -15.21 1.39
N GLY A 407 -6.50 -15.10 2.37
CA GLY A 407 -6.98 -16.22 3.18
C GLY A 407 -6.04 -16.67 4.31
N HIS A 408 -4.90 -15.99 4.53
CA HIS A 408 -3.98 -16.31 5.61
C HIS A 408 -4.23 -15.43 6.84
N SER A 409 -4.38 -16.01 8.04
CA SER A 409 -4.74 -15.29 9.26
C SER A 409 -3.79 -14.14 9.61
N GLU A 410 -2.48 -14.36 9.44
CA GLU A 410 -1.44 -13.35 9.71
C GLU A 410 -1.17 -12.43 8.50
N PHE A 411 -0.80 -13.00 7.35
CA PHE A 411 -0.35 -12.23 6.19
C PHE A 411 -1.44 -11.47 5.42
N SER A 412 -2.73 -11.68 5.74
CA SER A 412 -3.80 -10.78 5.26
C SER A 412 -3.88 -9.48 6.06
N THR A 413 -3.21 -9.39 7.22
CA THR A 413 -3.28 -8.25 8.16
C THR A 413 -2.17 -7.23 7.92
N GLY A 414 -2.38 -6.00 8.40
CA GLY A 414 -1.38 -4.92 8.38
C GLY A 414 -0.34 -4.97 9.51
N ARG A 415 -0.25 -6.09 10.25
CA ARG A 415 0.63 -6.21 11.42
C ARG A 415 2.07 -6.53 11.01
N GLN A 416 3.00 -6.23 11.91
CA GLN A 416 4.38 -6.72 11.78
C GLN A 416 4.39 -8.24 11.93
N GLN A 417 5.22 -8.91 11.12
CA GLN A 417 5.28 -10.37 11.08
C GLN A 417 6.74 -10.85 11.03
N ASP A 418 6.92 -12.12 11.35
CA ASP A 418 8.21 -12.80 11.27
C ASP A 418 8.60 -13.10 9.82
N ALA A 419 9.86 -12.81 9.47
CA ALA A 419 10.36 -12.99 8.10
C ALA A 419 10.60 -14.46 7.73
N GLU A 420 10.96 -15.32 8.68
CA GLU A 420 11.14 -16.76 8.45
C GLU A 420 9.79 -17.42 8.19
N GLU A 421 8.78 -17.08 8.99
CA GLU A 421 7.43 -17.59 8.82
C GLU A 421 6.85 -17.15 7.45
N TYR A 422 7.05 -15.89 7.07
CA TYR A 422 6.64 -15.39 5.77
C TYR A 422 7.39 -16.07 4.62
N MET A 423 8.70 -16.31 4.76
CA MET A 423 9.49 -17.02 3.75
C MET A 423 8.98 -18.45 3.55
N ARG A 424 8.66 -19.17 4.63
CA ARG A 424 8.05 -20.50 4.55
C ARG A 424 6.68 -20.48 3.87
N HIS A 425 5.84 -19.50 4.19
CA HIS A 425 4.55 -19.32 3.52
C HIS A 425 4.74 -19.10 2.01
N LEU A 426 5.67 -18.23 1.61
CA LEU A 426 6.01 -18.04 0.21
C LEU A 426 6.50 -19.31 -0.45
N PHE A 427 7.38 -20.09 0.19
CA PHE A 427 7.84 -21.38 -0.34
C PHE A 427 6.68 -22.34 -0.57
N SER A 428 5.70 -22.39 0.34
CA SER A 428 4.49 -23.20 0.12
C SER A 428 3.67 -22.74 -1.08
N LYS A 429 3.63 -21.43 -1.36
CA LYS A 429 2.98 -20.87 -2.55
C LYS A 429 3.74 -21.23 -3.82
N PHE A 430 5.07 -21.14 -3.82
CA PHE A 430 5.89 -21.62 -4.95
C PHE A 430 5.66 -23.11 -5.21
N ASP A 431 5.58 -23.93 -4.17
CA ASP A 431 5.28 -25.37 -4.30
C ASP A 431 3.89 -25.63 -4.87
N GLN A 432 2.90 -24.83 -4.45
CA GLN A 432 1.52 -24.95 -4.92
C GLN A 432 1.36 -24.51 -6.39
N TYR A 433 2.07 -23.46 -6.80
CA TYR A 433 1.91 -22.81 -8.11
C TYR A 433 3.09 -23.06 -9.07
N ALA A 434 3.98 -24.00 -8.74
CA ALA A 434 5.11 -24.37 -9.58
C ALA A 434 4.63 -24.78 -10.99
N PRO A 435 5.18 -24.20 -12.07
CA PRO A 435 4.87 -24.63 -13.42
C PRO A 435 5.29 -26.09 -13.62
N ALA A 436 4.43 -26.92 -14.20
CA ALA A 436 4.68 -28.36 -14.37
C ALA A 436 5.99 -28.66 -15.14
N ASP A 437 6.36 -27.78 -16.08
CA ASP A 437 7.51 -27.93 -16.97
C ASP A 437 8.73 -27.06 -16.57
N SER A 438 8.74 -26.48 -15.36
CA SER A 438 9.86 -25.67 -14.86
C SER A 438 10.37 -26.21 -13.53
N PRO A 439 11.70 -26.22 -13.27
CA PRO A 439 12.21 -26.49 -11.94
C PRO A 439 11.62 -25.49 -10.95
N ASN A 440 11.33 -25.97 -9.74
CA ASN A 440 10.79 -25.12 -8.70
C ASN A 440 11.95 -24.28 -8.12
N PRO A 441 11.87 -22.94 -8.14
CA PRO A 441 12.98 -22.12 -7.68
C PRO A 441 13.30 -22.28 -6.18
N VAL A 442 12.37 -22.81 -5.39
CA VAL A 442 12.61 -23.17 -3.99
C VAL A 442 13.63 -24.30 -3.84
N ASP A 443 13.86 -25.11 -4.90
CA ASP A 443 14.87 -26.17 -4.88
C ASP A 443 16.28 -25.62 -4.61
N ALA A 444 16.56 -24.35 -4.91
CA ALA A 444 17.80 -23.66 -4.56
C ALA A 444 18.06 -23.58 -3.04
N PHE A 445 17.00 -23.65 -2.23
CA PHE A 445 17.06 -23.60 -0.76
C PHE A 445 16.83 -24.96 -0.10
N ARG A 446 16.42 -25.98 -0.87
CA ARG A 446 16.10 -27.30 -0.32
C ARG A 446 17.37 -28.09 -0.06
N PHE A 447 17.43 -28.67 1.13
CA PHE A 447 18.46 -29.63 1.51
C PHE A 447 17.84 -30.75 2.34
N LYS A 448 18.58 -31.84 2.50
CA LYS A 448 18.14 -32.99 3.28
C LYS A 448 18.88 -33.00 4.61
N PHE A 449 18.13 -33.18 5.70
CA PHE A 449 18.71 -33.43 7.01
C PHE A 449 18.89 -34.93 7.23
N GLU A 450 20.07 -35.34 7.69
CA GLU A 450 20.30 -36.67 8.22
C GLU A 450 20.35 -36.60 9.76
N ASN A 451 19.33 -37.16 10.40
CA ASN A 451 19.27 -37.26 11.86
C ASN A 451 19.70 -38.66 12.30
N ARG A 452 20.91 -38.78 12.86
CA ARG A 452 21.42 -40.04 13.41
C ARG A 452 21.28 -40.06 14.93
N LEU A 453 20.42 -40.94 15.43
CA LEU A 453 20.32 -41.25 16.86
C LEU A 453 21.26 -42.41 17.18
N GLN A 454 22.17 -42.21 18.15
CA GLN A 454 23.07 -43.25 18.62
C GLN A 454 22.80 -43.53 20.10
N ASP A 455 22.55 -44.80 20.41
CA ASP A 455 22.46 -45.29 21.79
C ASP A 455 23.87 -45.55 22.35
N ASN A 456 24.23 -44.82 23.40
CA ASN A 456 25.53 -44.93 24.07
C ASN A 456 25.55 -45.96 25.22
N THR A 457 24.45 -46.68 25.47
CA THR A 457 24.37 -47.61 26.62
C THR A 457 25.25 -48.86 26.49
N LYS A 458 25.86 -49.14 25.32
CA LYS A 458 26.81 -50.25 25.16
C LYS A 458 28.25 -49.95 25.57
N ALA A 459 28.59 -48.72 25.99
CA ALA A 459 29.95 -48.38 26.42
C ALA A 459 30.32 -48.85 27.85
N VAL A 460 29.41 -49.49 28.60
CA VAL A 460 29.65 -49.88 30.01
C VAL A 460 29.79 -51.40 30.22
N THR A 461 29.63 -52.25 29.20
CA THR A 461 29.62 -53.73 29.40
C THR A 461 30.59 -54.56 28.56
N SER A 462 31.67 -53.98 28.05
CA SER A 462 32.82 -54.79 27.62
C SER A 462 34.12 -54.00 27.68
N GLY A 463 34.97 -54.31 28.67
CA GLY A 463 36.37 -53.89 28.73
C GLY A 463 37.20 -54.58 27.64
N ALA A 464 36.97 -54.21 26.38
CA ALA A 464 37.84 -54.52 25.27
C ALA A 464 38.01 -53.24 24.44
N TRP A 465 39.10 -52.53 24.70
CA TRP A 465 39.64 -51.55 23.77
C TRP A 465 39.99 -52.29 22.48
N THR A 466 39.24 -52.05 21.41
CA THR A 466 39.71 -52.28 20.04
C THR A 466 39.92 -50.90 19.42
N GLU A 467 41.16 -50.64 19.02
CA GLU A 467 41.56 -49.42 18.32
C GLU A 467 40.69 -49.21 17.07
N PRO A 468 40.32 -47.97 16.72
CA PRO A 468 39.68 -47.69 15.45
C PRO A 468 40.74 -47.76 14.34
N SER A 469 40.71 -48.83 13.54
CA SER A 469 41.36 -48.84 12.23
C SER A 469 40.45 -48.17 11.20
N ASP A 470 41.10 -47.42 10.33
CA ASP A 470 40.62 -46.99 9.01
C ASP A 470 39.64 -45.80 8.98
N ALA A 471 40.24 -44.62 9.07
CA ALA A 471 39.73 -43.45 8.39
C ALA A 471 39.81 -43.68 6.87
N GLU A 472 38.67 -43.87 6.20
CA GLU A 472 38.57 -43.58 4.77
C GLU A 472 38.36 -42.08 4.58
N PRO A 473 39.15 -41.41 3.72
CA PRO A 473 38.96 -40.00 3.41
C PRO A 473 37.82 -39.82 2.40
N PHE A 474 36.93 -38.85 2.67
CA PHE A 474 36.11 -38.19 1.65
C PHE A 474 36.83 -36.95 1.12
#